data_AF-A0A966J2G9-F1
#
_entry.id   AF-A0A966J2G9-F1
#
_cell.length_a   1.000
_cell.length_b   1.000
_cell.length_c   1.000
_cell.angle_alpha   90.00
_cell.angle_beta   90.00
_cell.angle_gamma   90.00
#
_symmetry.space_group_name_H-M   'P 1'
#
loop_
_entity.id
_entity.type
_entity.pdbx_description
1 polymer ?
#
loop_
_entity_poly.entity_id
_entity_poly.type
_entity_poly.pdbx_seq_one_letter_code
_entity_poly.pdbx_strand_id
1 'polypeptide(L)'
;LSVDTLNGYVHVAYALTGPEGPGVFYAHQMDPRAAFEPPIAVLYGERLGEARVASHGDLVAVAYEDPNSRGRVIAAVAISRTAGHLFEERLMASGGTTARDPHVAVRGKAVVVGWSDFASPDAEPVFKLRRAVVK
;
A
#
# COMPACT_ATOMS: atom_id res chain seq x y z
N LEU A 1 -0.07 5.29 7.93
CA LEU A 1 -0.24 4.76 9.29
C LEU A 1 -1.62 4.15 9.40
N SER A 2 -1.74 3.01 10.08
CA SER A 2 -3.01 2.42 10.50
C SER A 2 -2.82 1.84 11.91
N VAL A 3 -3.82 2.00 12.77
CA VAL A 3 -3.86 1.35 14.08
C VAL A 3 -5.00 0.35 14.04
N ASP A 4 -4.67 -0.91 14.22
CA ASP A 4 -5.63 -1.98 14.16
C ASP A 4 -6.56 -1.96 15.38
N THR A 5 -7.86 -1.86 15.13
CA THR A 5 -8.85 -1.73 16.20
C THR A 5 -9.09 -3.03 17.01
N LEU A 6 -8.62 -4.19 16.53
CA LEU A 6 -8.83 -5.47 17.22
C LEU A 6 -7.71 -5.80 18.19
N ASN A 7 -6.46 -5.54 17.82
CA ASN A 7 -5.28 -5.91 18.61
C ASN A 7 -4.41 -4.72 19.03
N GLY A 8 -4.69 -3.51 18.54
CA GLY A 8 -3.93 -2.30 18.84
C GLY A 8 -2.59 -2.21 18.10
N TYR A 9 -2.32 -3.11 17.15
CA TYR A 9 -1.08 -3.10 16.38
C TYR A 9 -0.99 -1.85 15.52
N VAL A 10 0.22 -1.31 15.42
CA VAL A 10 0.49 -0.13 14.61
C VAL A 10 1.20 -0.55 13.35
N HIS A 11 0.68 -0.08 12.21
CA HIS A 11 1.16 -0.42 10.88
C HIS A 11 1.55 0.85 10.14
N VAL A 12 2.75 0.89 9.57
CA VAL A 12 3.24 1.99 8.75
C VAL A 12 3.71 1.49 7.40
N ALA A 13 3.41 2.24 6.35
CA ALA A 13 3.96 2.05 5.02
C ALA A 13 4.45 3.39 4.50
N TYR A 14 5.56 3.37 3.78
CA TYR A 14 6.24 4.57 3.29
C TYR A 14 7.11 4.22 2.09
N ALA A 15 7.44 5.23 1.28
CA ALA A 15 8.45 5.11 0.24
C ALA A 15 9.72 5.84 0.66
N LEU A 16 10.88 5.24 0.41
CA LEU A 16 12.18 5.89 0.59
C LEU A 16 13.21 5.34 -0.37
N THR A 17 14.33 6.03 -0.51
CA THR A 17 15.51 5.53 -1.24
C THR A 17 16.48 4.95 -0.22
N GLY A 18 16.57 3.62 -0.19
CA GLY A 18 17.53 2.89 0.63
C GLY A 18 18.85 2.65 -0.12
N PRO A 19 19.81 1.96 0.51
CA PRO A 19 21.07 1.57 -0.15
C PRO A 19 20.85 0.75 -1.42
N GLU A 20 19.80 -0.07 -1.47
CA GLU A 20 19.45 -0.89 -2.64
C GLU A 20 18.63 -0.12 -3.69
N GLY A 21 18.27 1.14 -3.41
CA GLY A 21 17.51 2.02 -4.29
C GLY A 21 16.12 2.41 -3.75
N PRO A 22 15.30 3.08 -4.59
CA PRO A 22 13.92 3.43 -4.27
C PRO A 22 13.05 2.22 -3.99
N GLY A 23 12.15 2.32 -3.03
CA GLY A 23 11.21 1.25 -2.73
C GLY A 23 10.04 1.68 -1.86
N VAL A 24 9.07 0.79 -1.78
CA VAL A 24 7.96 0.83 -0.83
C VAL A 24 8.28 -0.13 0.30
N PHE A 25 8.20 0.37 1.53
CA PHE A 25 8.55 -0.35 2.74
C PHE A 25 7.38 -0.33 3.69
N TYR A 26 7.40 -1.30 4.60
CA TYR A 26 6.40 -1.50 5.62
C TYR A 26 7.08 -1.83 6.95
N ALA A 27 6.54 -1.34 8.06
CA ALA A 27 6.92 -1.78 9.39
C ALA A 27 5.69 -1.87 10.29
N HIS A 28 5.78 -2.69 11.33
CA HIS A 28 4.74 -2.78 12.36
C HIS A 28 5.33 -2.72 13.76
N GLN A 29 4.45 -2.45 14.72
CA GLN A 29 4.71 -2.55 16.13
C GLN A 29 3.54 -3.30 16.76
N MET A 30 3.81 -4.45 17.36
CA MET A 30 2.78 -5.31 17.99
C MET A 30 2.76 -5.20 19.50
N ASP A 31 3.86 -4.76 20.12
CA ASP A 31 3.92 -4.39 21.52
C ASP A 31 4.00 -2.86 21.63
N PRO A 32 3.02 -2.18 22.24
CA PRO A 32 3.04 -0.71 22.39
C PRO A 32 4.23 -0.18 23.20
N ARG A 33 4.98 -1.04 23.90
CA ARG A 33 6.18 -0.69 24.65
C ARG A 33 7.48 -0.96 23.89
N ALA A 34 7.42 -1.68 22.77
CA ALA A 34 8.56 -1.99 21.94
C ALA A 34 8.77 -0.94 20.84
N ALA A 35 9.94 -0.99 20.20
CA ALA A 35 10.13 -0.28 18.93
C ALA A 35 9.36 -0.98 17.80
N PHE A 36 9.27 -0.31 16.64
CA PHE A 36 8.87 -0.99 15.41
C PHE A 36 9.85 -2.12 15.08
N GLU A 37 9.31 -3.23 14.59
CA GLU A 37 10.12 -4.28 13.98
C GLU A 37 10.88 -3.72 12.76
N PRO A 38 12.02 -4.35 12.38
CA PRO A 38 12.76 -3.95 11.20
C PRO A 38 11.87 -3.85 9.95
N PRO A 39 12.03 -2.81 9.12
CA PRO A 39 11.21 -2.63 7.93
C PRO A 39 11.36 -3.78 6.93
N ILE A 40 10.24 -4.15 6.34
CA ILE A 40 10.13 -5.14 5.26
C ILE A 40 9.99 -4.37 3.94
N ALA A 41 10.78 -4.74 2.95
CA ALA A 41 10.59 -4.26 1.59
C ALA A 41 9.31 -4.89 0.99
N VAL A 42 8.31 -4.04 0.70
CA VAL A 42 7.13 -4.47 -0.05
C VAL A 42 7.50 -4.65 -1.51
N LEU A 43 8.22 -3.68 -2.09
CA LEU A 43 8.70 -3.72 -3.46
C LEU A 43 9.81 -2.68 -3.68
N TYR A 44 10.91 -3.07 -4.33
CA TYR A 44 11.91 -2.14 -4.86
C TYR A 44 11.56 -1.69 -6.27
N GLY A 45 12.03 -0.52 -6.69
CA GLY A 45 11.92 -0.07 -8.07
C GLY A 45 12.77 1.14 -8.43
N GLU A 46 12.37 1.86 -9.47
CA GLU A 46 13.20 2.89 -10.10
C GLU A 46 12.91 4.31 -9.59
N ARG A 47 11.79 4.51 -8.90
CA ARG A 47 11.33 5.83 -8.42
C ARG A 47 10.56 5.74 -7.11
N LEU A 48 10.51 6.87 -6.42
CA LEU A 48 9.61 7.05 -5.28
C LEU A 48 8.18 7.31 -5.77
N GLY A 49 7.23 6.92 -4.93
CA GLY A 49 5.81 7.15 -5.10
C GLY A 49 5.12 7.20 -3.74
N GLU A 50 3.81 7.37 -3.75
CA GLU A 50 3.02 7.38 -2.52
C GLU A 50 2.69 5.96 -2.03
N ALA A 51 2.58 5.81 -0.71
CA ALA A 51 2.13 4.58 -0.07
C ALA A 51 1.13 4.87 1.06
N ARG A 52 0.14 3.99 1.23
CA ARG A 52 -0.86 3.98 2.32
C ARG A 52 -1.04 2.57 2.84
N VAL A 53 -1.48 2.45 4.09
CA VAL A 53 -1.72 1.17 4.74
C VAL A 53 -3.03 1.19 5.52
N ALA A 54 -3.73 0.06 5.52
CA ALA A 54 -4.89 -0.20 6.37
C ALA A 54 -4.86 -1.66 6.87
N SER A 55 -5.41 -1.90 8.05
CA SER A 55 -5.42 -3.22 8.70
C SER A 55 -6.78 -3.59 9.29
N HIS A 56 -6.99 -4.90 9.46
CA HIS A 56 -8.06 -5.46 10.28
C HIS A 56 -7.67 -6.88 10.76
N GLY A 57 -7.26 -7.02 12.02
CA GLY A 57 -6.71 -8.27 12.56
C GLY A 57 -5.42 -8.66 11.84
N ASP A 58 -5.39 -9.85 11.25
CA ASP A 58 -4.23 -10.35 10.51
C ASP A 58 -4.15 -9.82 9.07
N LEU A 59 -5.20 -9.16 8.58
CA LEU A 59 -5.22 -8.63 7.22
C LEU A 59 -4.60 -7.24 7.20
N VAL A 60 -3.52 -7.08 6.46
CA VAL A 60 -2.88 -5.77 6.19
C VAL A 60 -2.82 -5.55 4.69
N ALA A 61 -3.27 -4.38 4.24
CA ALA A 61 -3.20 -3.97 2.85
C ALA A 61 -2.34 -2.70 2.72
N VAL A 62 -1.33 -2.76 1.87
CA VAL A 62 -0.48 -1.61 1.51
C VAL A 62 -0.81 -1.22 0.08
N ALA A 63 -1.47 -0.08 -0.11
CA ALA A 63 -1.68 0.50 -1.44
C ALA A 63 -0.54 1.46 -1.78
N TYR A 64 -0.03 1.40 -3.01
CA TYR A 64 1.12 2.18 -3.41
C TYR A 64 1.11 2.51 -4.90
N GLU A 65 1.82 3.58 -5.26
CA GLU A 65 2.19 3.85 -6.66
C GLU A 65 3.33 2.92 -7.06
N ASP A 66 3.13 2.10 -8.10
CA ASP A 66 4.08 1.10 -8.55
C ASP A 66 5.41 1.76 -8.98
N PRO A 67 6.50 1.55 -8.24
CA PRO A 67 7.79 2.18 -8.50
C PRO A 67 8.44 1.68 -9.80
N ASN A 68 7.92 0.61 -10.40
CA ASN A 68 8.40 0.02 -11.65
C ASN A 68 7.47 0.29 -12.84
N SER A 69 6.35 0.98 -12.62
CA SER A 69 5.42 1.27 -13.71
C SER A 69 6.11 2.13 -14.78
N ARG A 70 6.07 1.70 -16.04
CA ARG A 70 6.72 2.38 -17.17
C ARG A 70 5.73 3.29 -17.90
N GLY A 71 6.14 4.51 -18.21
CA GLY A 71 5.38 5.49 -19.00
C GLY A 71 4.17 6.13 -18.29
N ARG A 72 3.55 5.46 -17.31
CA ARG A 72 2.46 5.99 -16.47
C ARG A 72 2.65 5.53 -15.03
N VAL A 73 2.04 6.21 -14.06
CA VAL A 73 1.96 5.72 -12.67
C VAL A 73 0.80 4.72 -12.58
N ILE A 74 1.01 3.59 -11.90
CA ILE A 74 -0.02 2.58 -11.65
C ILE A 74 -0.24 2.46 -10.15
N ALA A 75 -1.49 2.41 -9.69
CA ALA A 75 -1.81 2.11 -8.30
C ALA A 75 -1.92 0.60 -8.13
N ALA A 76 -1.21 0.05 -7.15
CA ALA A 76 -1.17 -1.36 -6.82
C ALA A 76 -1.44 -1.56 -5.33
N VAL A 77 -1.69 -2.81 -4.94
CA VAL A 77 -1.90 -3.20 -3.55
C VAL A 77 -1.14 -4.48 -3.22
N ALA A 78 -0.40 -4.47 -2.12
CA ALA A 78 0.18 -5.65 -1.51
C ALA A 78 -0.67 -6.09 -0.32
N ILE A 79 -0.93 -7.40 -0.20
CA ILE A 79 -1.77 -7.98 0.84
C ILE A 79 -0.96 -8.92 1.72
N SER A 80 -1.11 -8.76 3.03
CA SER A 80 -0.63 -9.70 4.04
C SER A 80 -1.80 -10.32 4.77
N ARG A 81 -1.74 -11.64 4.97
CA ARG A 81 -2.65 -12.42 5.84
C ARG A 81 -1.99 -12.82 7.16
N THR A 82 -0.86 -12.19 7.48
CA THR A 82 -0.01 -12.51 8.63
C THR A 82 0.35 -11.25 9.42
N ALA A 83 -0.60 -10.31 9.57
CA ALA A 83 -0.40 -9.04 10.26
C ALA A 83 0.81 -8.22 9.73
N GLY A 84 1.12 -8.38 8.44
CA GLY A 84 2.23 -7.71 7.76
C GLY A 84 3.60 -8.35 7.92
N HIS A 85 3.70 -9.57 8.48
CA HIS A 85 4.97 -10.30 8.48
C HIS A 85 5.41 -10.72 7.06
N LEU A 86 4.46 -10.94 6.15
CA LEU A 86 4.73 -11.33 4.76
C LEU A 86 3.73 -10.67 3.80
N PHE A 87 4.20 -10.24 2.63
CA PHE A 87 3.38 -9.70 1.54
C PHE A 87 3.54 -10.56 0.28
N GLU A 88 2.84 -11.69 0.22
CA GLU A 88 2.97 -12.67 -0.85
C GLU A 88 2.19 -12.29 -2.12
N GLU A 89 1.14 -11.48 -1.95
CA GLU A 89 0.22 -11.12 -3.02
C GLU A 89 0.34 -9.64 -3.35
N ARG A 90 0.61 -9.33 -4.62
CA ARG A 90 0.65 -7.97 -5.16
C ARG A 90 -0.25 -7.90 -6.38
N LEU A 91 -1.21 -6.98 -6.37
CA LEU A 91 -2.24 -6.86 -7.41
C LEU A 91 -2.24 -5.44 -7.98
N MET A 92 -2.40 -5.32 -9.29
CA MET A 92 -2.67 -4.04 -9.93
C MET A 92 -4.12 -3.61 -9.67
N ALA A 93 -4.30 -2.44 -9.05
CA ALA A 93 -5.62 -1.88 -8.75
C ALA A 93 -6.14 -1.02 -9.90
N SER A 94 -5.27 -0.21 -10.51
CA SER A 94 -5.60 0.67 -11.64
C SER A 94 -5.15 0.11 -13.00
N GLY A 95 -5.55 0.79 -14.08
CA GLY A 95 -5.10 0.50 -15.45
C GLY A 95 -5.56 1.55 -16.46
N GLY A 96 -4.83 1.68 -17.56
CA GLY A 96 -5.18 2.53 -18.72
C GLY A 96 -4.77 4.01 -18.61
N THR A 97 -4.72 4.58 -17.42
CA THR A 97 -4.36 5.98 -17.15
C THR A 97 -3.27 6.10 -16.08
N THR A 98 -2.75 7.32 -15.86
CA THR A 98 -1.84 7.60 -14.74
C THR A 98 -2.65 7.66 -13.45
N ALA A 99 -2.41 6.72 -12.54
CA ALA A 99 -3.07 6.61 -11.25
C ALA A 99 -2.12 7.03 -10.13
N ARG A 100 -2.49 8.04 -9.34
CA ARG A 100 -1.71 8.58 -8.22
C ARG A 100 -2.56 8.72 -6.97
N ASP A 101 -1.96 9.13 -5.86
CA ASP A 101 -2.63 9.36 -4.57
C ASP A 101 -3.48 8.13 -4.16
N PRO A 102 -2.83 6.99 -3.89
CA PRO A 102 -3.53 5.78 -3.50
C PRO A 102 -4.19 5.96 -2.13
N HIS A 103 -5.33 5.31 -1.93
CA HIS A 103 -6.03 5.18 -0.65
C HIS A 103 -6.36 3.71 -0.42
N VAL A 104 -6.43 3.29 0.85
CA VAL A 104 -6.80 1.91 1.18
C VAL A 104 -7.62 1.84 2.46
N ALA A 105 -8.62 0.96 2.45
CA ALA A 105 -9.42 0.62 3.62
C ALA A 105 -9.61 -0.89 3.71
N VAL A 106 -9.59 -1.41 4.94
CA VAL A 106 -9.80 -2.84 5.24
C VAL A 106 -10.90 -2.97 6.29
N ARG A 107 -11.83 -3.91 6.08
CA ARG A 107 -12.85 -4.27 7.07
C ARG A 107 -13.18 -5.76 6.97
N GLY A 108 -12.89 -6.51 8.04
CA GLY A 108 -12.93 -7.97 7.97
C GLY A 108 -12.04 -8.46 6.83
N LYS A 109 -12.60 -9.25 5.91
CA LYS A 109 -11.89 -9.72 4.70
C LYS A 109 -12.00 -8.80 3.48
N ALA A 110 -12.73 -7.69 3.58
CA ALA A 110 -12.92 -6.77 2.46
C ALA A 110 -11.79 -5.74 2.40
N VAL A 111 -11.25 -5.56 1.19
CA VAL A 111 -10.24 -4.53 0.89
C VAL A 111 -10.80 -3.61 -0.19
N VAL A 112 -10.67 -2.30 0.03
CA VAL A 112 -10.99 -1.27 -0.96
C VAL A 112 -9.74 -0.45 -1.21
N VAL A 113 -9.38 -0.29 -2.48
CA VAL A 113 -8.26 0.55 -2.92
C VAL A 113 -8.83 1.66 -3.79
N GLY A 114 -8.49 2.91 -3.47
CA GLY A 114 -8.85 4.09 -4.24
C GLY A 114 -7.61 4.77 -4.83
N TRP A 115 -7.79 5.56 -5.88
CA TRP A 115 -6.73 6.36 -6.50
C TRP A 115 -7.32 7.51 -7.32
N SER A 116 -6.51 8.53 -7.56
CA SER A 116 -6.80 9.62 -8.50
C SER A 116 -6.28 9.26 -9.89
N ASP A 117 -7.17 9.15 -10.87
CA ASP A 117 -6.83 8.91 -12.27
C ASP A 117 -6.71 10.21 -13.05
N PHE A 118 -5.59 10.36 -13.76
CA PHE A 118 -5.25 11.51 -14.59
C PHE A 118 -5.26 11.09 -16.07
N ALA A 119 -6.18 11.66 -16.86
CA ALA A 119 -6.25 11.42 -18.30
C ALA A 119 -5.07 12.05 -19.06
N SER A 120 -4.59 13.20 -18.58
CA SER A 120 -3.37 13.90 -18.99
C SER A 120 -2.77 14.61 -17.77
N PRO A 121 -1.51 15.12 -17.84
CA PRO A 121 -0.86 15.78 -16.70
C PRO A 121 -1.62 16.98 -16.13
N ASP A 122 -2.36 17.70 -16.97
CA ASP A 122 -3.07 18.94 -16.60
C ASP A 122 -4.59 18.76 -16.44
N ALA A 123 -5.10 17.54 -16.65
CA ALA A 123 -6.53 17.26 -16.49
C ALA A 123 -6.91 17.18 -15.01
N GLU A 124 -8.16 17.58 -14.69
CA GLU A 124 -8.70 17.32 -13.35
C GLU A 124 -8.75 15.81 -13.07
N PRO A 125 -8.27 15.36 -11.90
CA PRO A 125 -8.26 13.95 -11.57
C PRO A 125 -9.66 13.43 -11.28
N VAL A 126 -9.93 12.20 -11.71
CA VAL A 126 -11.14 11.46 -11.34
C VAL A 126 -10.77 10.42 -10.30
N PHE A 127 -11.38 10.51 -9.12
CA PHE A 127 -11.20 9.47 -8.10
C PHE A 127 -11.90 8.17 -8.53
N LYS A 128 -11.17 7.06 -8.53
CA LYS A 128 -11.68 5.71 -8.79
C LYS A 128 -11.35 4.79 -7.64
N LEU A 129 -12.08 3.68 -7.56
CA LEU A 129 -11.85 2.65 -6.56
C LEU A 129 -12.11 1.25 -7.10
N ARG A 130 -11.48 0.27 -6.46
CA ARG A 130 -11.72 -1.16 -6.65
C ARG A 130 -11.90 -1.82 -5.30
N ARG A 131 -12.87 -2.73 -5.21
CA ARG A 131 -13.15 -3.54 -4.02
C ARG A 131 -12.89 -5.01 -4.31
N ALA A 132 -12.31 -5.71 -3.35
CA ALA A 132 -12.15 -7.16 -3.37
C ALA A 132 -12.45 -7.77 -1.98
N VAL A 133 -12.67 -9.08 -1.96
CA VAL A 133 -12.73 -9.87 -0.72
C VAL A 133 -11.60 -10.89 -0.79
N VAL A 134 -10.72 -10.84 0.20
CA VAL A 134 -9.61 -11.78 0.34
C VAL A 134 -10.18 -13.12 0.80
N LYS A 135 -9.79 -14.22 0.13
CA LYS A 135 -10.26 -15.56 0.49
C LYS A 135 -9.50 -16.06 1.73
#